data_AF-A0A9E3EDY7-F1
#
_entry.id   AF-A0A9E3EDY7-F1
#
_cell.length_a   1.000
_cell.length_b   1.000
_cell.length_c   1.000
_cell.angle_alpha   90.00
_cell.angle_beta   90.00
_cell.angle_gamma   90.00
#
_symmetry.space_group_name_H-M   'P 1'
#
loop_
_entity.id
_entity.type
_entity.pdbx_description
1 polymer ?
#
loop_
_entity_poly.entity_id
_entity_poly.type
_entity_poly.pdbx_seq_one_letter_code
_entity_poly.pdbx_strand_id
1 'polypeptide(L)'
;GETIHIAALAIAEFETSVDLNKDGPWGRRLVKQRQTMASLAETRYNQIDKALDAATPLQAIRFGKGVRGFPRIDADPEPRFLLRAEGLMGFFDHSRAYASQCGFGSARAKVAEKIEARLDQYVEDLLDMLRAEEVSDLDRVRAYLDVAAELIAVVRGAKAAQIIRRRAAA
;
A
#
# COMPACT_ATOMS: atom_id res chain seq x y z
N GLY A 1 -9.68 4.00 9.37
CA GLY A 1 -10.57 3.62 8.26
C GLY A 1 -11.98 3.95 8.66
N GLU A 2 -12.43 3.28 9.72
CA GLU A 2 -13.77 3.35 10.31
C GLU A 2 -14.43 4.73 10.33
N THR A 3 -13.76 5.76 10.87
CA THR A 3 -14.37 7.11 10.94
C THR A 3 -14.71 7.69 9.55
N ILE A 4 -13.87 7.45 8.54
CA ILE A 4 -14.15 7.90 7.16
C ILE A 4 -15.28 7.06 6.57
N HIS A 5 -15.34 5.77 6.90
CA HIS A 5 -16.42 4.88 6.47
C HIS A 5 -17.77 5.32 7.04
N ILE A 6 -17.86 5.57 8.35
CA ILE A 6 -19.08 6.06 9.01
C ILE A 6 -19.51 7.40 8.41
N ALA A 7 -18.57 8.33 8.19
CA ALA A 7 -18.87 9.60 7.55
C ALA A 7 -19.38 9.44 6.12
N ALA A 8 -18.83 8.49 5.35
CA ALA A 8 -19.29 8.17 4.01
C ALA A 8 -20.74 7.64 4.01
N LEU A 9 -21.06 6.72 4.93
CA LEU A 9 -22.40 6.18 5.09
C LEU A 9 -23.42 7.27 5.47
N ALA A 10 -23.08 8.11 6.45
CA ALA A 10 -23.96 9.20 6.87
C ALA A 10 -24.23 10.22 5.74
N ILE A 11 -23.21 10.50 4.91
CA ILE A 11 -23.36 11.36 3.73
C ILE A 11 -24.30 10.72 2.69
N ALA A 12 -24.12 9.43 2.40
CA ALA A 12 -24.95 8.71 1.43
C ALA A 12 -26.42 8.60 1.89
N GLU A 13 -26.64 8.33 3.18
CA GLU A 13 -27.97 8.30 3.78
C GLU A 13 -28.66 9.67 3.70
N PHE A 14 -27.93 10.74 4.01
CA PHE A 14 -28.45 12.10 3.93
C PHE A 14 -28.85 12.48 2.49
N GLU A 15 -28.04 12.15 1.49
CA GLU A 15 -28.35 12.39 0.07
C GLU A 15 -29.56 11.60 -0.43
N THR A 16 -29.79 10.40 0.11
CA THR A 16 -30.95 9.58 -0.25
C THR A 16 -32.23 10.12 0.40
N SER A 17 -32.10 10.74 1.57
CA SER A 17 -33.23 11.22 2.37
C SER A 17 -33.67 12.64 2.03
N VAL A 18 -32.80 13.44 1.40
CA VAL A 18 -33.03 14.87 1.16
C VAL A 18 -32.76 15.20 -0.31
N ASP A 19 -33.74 15.78 -0.99
CA ASP A 19 -33.52 16.36 -2.34
C ASP A 19 -32.66 17.63 -2.22
N LEU A 20 -31.39 17.50 -2.55
CA LEU A 20 -30.38 18.55 -2.36
C LEU A 20 -30.13 19.30 -3.66
N ASN A 21 -30.38 20.60 -3.65
CA ASN A 21 -29.79 21.49 -4.63
C ASN A 21 -28.27 21.56 -4.41
N LYS A 22 -27.52 21.10 -5.41
CA LYS A 22 -26.04 21.08 -5.43
C LYS A 22 -25.43 22.46 -5.16
N ASP A 23 -26.03 23.52 -5.69
CA ASP A 23 -25.57 24.91 -5.53
C ASP A 23 -26.17 25.58 -4.28
N GLY A 24 -27.06 24.88 -3.58
CA GLY A 24 -27.60 25.29 -2.30
C GLY A 24 -26.55 25.27 -1.18
N PRO A 25 -26.82 25.94 -0.04
CA PRO A 25 -25.92 25.96 1.11
C PRO A 25 -25.53 24.57 1.63
N TRP A 26 -26.45 23.59 1.57
CA TRP A 26 -26.22 22.21 1.99
C TRP A 26 -25.36 21.42 1.00
N GLY A 27 -25.63 21.55 -0.31
CA GLY A 27 -24.81 20.94 -1.36
C GLY A 27 -23.35 21.40 -1.28
N ARG A 28 -23.11 22.70 -1.10
CA ARG A 28 -21.75 23.25 -0.90
C ARG A 28 -21.05 22.71 0.35
N ARG A 29 -21.77 22.56 1.47
CA ARG A 29 -21.21 21.97 2.71
C ARG A 29 -20.81 20.51 2.49
N LEU A 30 -21.62 19.76 1.77
CA LEU A 30 -21.37 18.35 1.47
C LEU A 30 -20.13 18.16 0.60
N VAL A 31 -20.00 18.97 -0.46
CA VAL A 31 -18.80 19.01 -1.30
C VAL A 31 -17.55 19.29 -0.46
N LYS A 32 -17.62 20.28 0.43
CA LYS A 32 -16.49 20.61 1.33
C LYS A 32 -16.12 19.43 2.23
N GLN A 33 -17.10 18.70 2.77
CA GLN A 33 -16.80 17.52 3.60
C GLN A 33 -16.17 16.38 2.81
N ARG A 34 -16.62 16.13 1.57
CA ARG A 34 -15.97 15.16 0.68
C ARG A 34 -14.52 15.54 0.40
N GLN A 35 -14.25 16.82 0.14
CA GLN A 35 -12.89 17.32 -0.04
C GLN A 35 -12.01 17.11 1.20
N THR A 36 -12.55 17.36 2.40
CA THR A 36 -11.84 17.09 3.66
C THR A 36 -11.53 15.61 3.83
N MET A 37 -12.49 14.71 3.57
CA MET A 37 -12.26 13.26 3.63
C MET A 37 -11.20 12.81 2.62
N ALA A 38 -11.25 13.32 1.40
CA ALA A 38 -10.26 13.02 0.36
C ALA A 38 -8.85 13.45 0.79
N SER A 39 -8.71 14.68 1.29
CA SER A 39 -7.43 15.21 1.78
C SER A 39 -6.85 14.40 2.96
N LEU A 40 -7.71 13.95 3.88
CA LEU A 40 -7.30 13.08 4.99
C LEU A 40 -6.84 11.70 4.50
N ALA A 41 -7.55 11.12 3.52
CA ALA A 41 -7.17 9.85 2.91
C ALA A 41 -5.81 9.97 2.18
N GLU A 42 -5.63 11.02 1.38
CA GLU A 42 -4.37 11.30 0.68
C GLU A 42 -3.20 11.49 1.64
N THR A 43 -3.41 12.20 2.75
CA THR A 43 -2.39 12.37 3.80
C THR A 43 -1.95 11.02 4.36
N ARG A 44 -2.87 10.05 4.51
CA ARG A 44 -2.54 8.69 4.95
C ARG A 44 -1.84 7.89 3.86
N TYR A 45 -2.28 7.99 2.61
CA TYR A 45 -1.62 7.31 1.49
C TYR A 45 -0.17 7.77 1.30
N ASN A 46 0.10 9.07 1.45
CA ASN A 46 1.46 9.61 1.38
C ASN A 46 2.40 9.06 2.46
N GLN A 47 1.87 8.42 3.52
CA GLN A 47 2.68 7.75 4.54
C GLN A 47 3.03 6.31 4.16
N ILE A 48 2.32 5.70 3.20
CA ILE A 48 2.55 4.31 2.76
C ILE A 48 3.94 4.17 2.15
N ASP A 49 4.32 5.07 1.24
CA ASP A 49 5.63 5.02 0.56
C ASP A 49 6.77 4.93 1.60
N LYS A 50 6.75 5.78 2.63
CA LYS A 50 7.76 5.79 3.70
C LYS A 50 7.73 4.55 4.58
N ALA A 51 6.55 4.00 4.84
CA ALA A 51 6.42 2.80 5.65
C ALA A 51 6.89 1.56 4.89
N LEU A 52 6.60 1.48 3.59
CA LEU A 52 7.15 0.47 2.69
C LEU A 52 8.67 0.60 2.57
N ASP A 53 9.22 1.80 2.48
CA ASP A 53 10.68 2.01 2.51
C ASP A 53 11.35 1.44 3.76
N ALA A 54 10.70 1.58 4.92
CA ALA A 54 11.22 1.05 6.17
C ALA A 54 11.07 -0.48 6.29
N ALA A 55 9.93 -1.03 5.83
CA ALA A 55 9.64 -2.46 5.89
C ALA A 55 10.34 -3.29 4.78
N THR A 56 10.62 -2.65 3.64
CA THR A 56 11.30 -3.26 2.47
C THR A 56 12.52 -2.41 2.10
N PRO A 57 13.58 -2.45 2.94
CA PRO A 57 14.70 -1.55 2.80
C PRO A 57 15.52 -1.87 1.54
N LEU A 58 15.95 -0.80 0.89
CA LEU A 58 16.84 -0.83 -0.26
C LEU A 58 18.19 -0.21 0.08
N GLN A 59 19.25 -0.77 -0.47
CA GLN A 59 20.59 -0.20 -0.50
C GLN A 59 20.95 0.19 -1.94
N ALA A 60 21.72 1.26 -2.08
CA ALA A 60 22.21 1.70 -3.37
C ALA A 60 23.39 0.81 -3.80
N ILE A 61 23.24 0.09 -4.91
CA ILE A 61 24.32 -0.68 -5.53
C ILE A 61 24.69 -0.06 -6.87
N ARG A 62 25.98 -0.17 -7.23
CA ARG A 62 26.44 0.24 -8.55
C ARG A 62 26.06 -0.85 -9.56
N PHE A 63 25.33 -0.47 -10.60
CA PHE A 63 24.90 -1.37 -11.65
C PHE A 63 25.31 -0.79 -13.01
N GLY A 64 26.39 -1.32 -13.59
CA GLY A 64 27.03 -0.74 -14.77
C GLY A 64 27.47 0.71 -14.54
N LYS A 65 26.98 1.64 -15.37
CA LYS A 65 27.25 3.09 -15.24
C LYS A 65 26.30 3.81 -14.28
N GLY A 66 25.28 3.14 -13.74
CA GLY A 66 24.25 3.73 -12.88
C GLY A 66 24.30 3.25 -11.43
N VAL A 67 23.42 3.83 -10.61
CA VAL A 67 23.11 3.37 -9.25
C VAL A 67 21.66 2.90 -9.24
N ARG A 68 21.41 1.73 -8.66
CA ARG A 68 20.09 1.14 -8.53
C ARG A 68 19.84 0.72 -7.08
N GLY A 69 18.61 0.81 -6.61
CA GLY A 69 18.21 0.25 -5.31
C GLY A 69 18.10 -1.27 -5.40
N PHE A 70 18.66 -1.96 -4.42
CA PHE A 70 18.64 -3.43 -4.29
C PHE A 70 18.30 -3.81 -2.85
N PRO A 71 17.66 -4.96 -2.58
CA PRO A 71 17.27 -5.33 -1.22
C PRO A 71 18.45 -5.28 -0.24
N ARG A 72 18.22 -4.63 0.90
CA ARG A 72 19.15 -4.67 2.03
C ARG A 72 18.67 -5.71 3.03
N ILE A 73 19.46 -6.77 3.19
CA ILE A 73 19.13 -7.92 4.04
C ILE A 73 20.27 -8.21 5.03
N ASP A 74 20.89 -7.16 5.55
CA ASP A 74 21.94 -7.23 6.57
C ASP A 74 21.40 -7.66 7.93
N ALA A 75 20.12 -7.42 8.20
CA ALA A 75 19.41 -7.84 9.39
C ALA A 75 18.00 -8.35 9.05
N ASP A 76 17.41 -9.09 9.98
CA ASP A 76 16.04 -9.59 9.86
C ASP A 76 15.02 -8.44 9.74
N PRO A 77 13.83 -8.70 9.17
CA PRO A 77 12.77 -7.71 9.09
C PRO A 77 12.39 -7.15 10.47
N GLU A 78 12.54 -5.85 10.66
CA GLU A 78 12.28 -5.19 11.95
C GLU A 78 10.76 -5.11 12.23
N PRO A 79 10.25 -5.75 13.32
CA PRO A 79 8.81 -5.86 13.57
C PRO A 79 8.08 -4.53 13.67
N ARG A 80 8.75 -3.48 14.15
CA ARG A 80 8.16 -2.13 14.26
C ARG A 80 7.84 -1.53 12.90
N PHE A 81 8.68 -1.77 11.90
CA PHE A 81 8.44 -1.27 10.54
C PHE A 81 7.36 -2.08 9.82
N LEU A 82 7.33 -3.40 10.05
CA LEU A 82 6.27 -4.27 9.55
C LEU A 82 4.89 -3.86 10.06
N LEU A 83 4.72 -3.74 11.37
CA LEU A 83 3.47 -3.29 12.00
C LEU A 83 3.01 -1.93 11.47
N ARG A 84 3.95 -1.01 11.21
CA ARG A 84 3.63 0.31 10.67
C ARG A 84 3.14 0.23 9.22
N ALA A 85 3.81 -0.57 8.38
CA ALA A 85 3.42 -0.81 7.01
C ALA A 85 2.06 -1.52 6.94
N GLU A 86 1.88 -2.60 7.69
CA GLU A 86 0.62 -3.34 7.81
C GLU A 86 -0.54 -2.44 8.23
N GLY A 87 -0.36 -1.61 9.26
CA GLY A 87 -1.43 -0.71 9.72
C GLY A 87 -1.87 0.31 8.66
N LEU A 88 -0.93 0.83 7.86
CA LEU A 88 -1.24 1.74 6.76
C LEU A 88 -1.82 1.02 5.54
N MET A 89 -1.33 -0.18 5.25
CA MET A 89 -1.84 -1.05 4.19
C MET A 89 -3.26 -1.52 4.51
N GLY A 90 -3.57 -1.84 5.77
CA GLY A 90 -4.91 -2.14 6.23
C GLY A 90 -5.87 -0.95 6.08
N PHE A 91 -5.41 0.28 6.31
CA PHE A 91 -6.21 1.47 5.98
C PHE A 91 -6.50 1.56 4.47
N PHE A 92 -5.49 1.30 3.63
CA PHE A 92 -5.60 1.34 2.18
C PHE A 92 -6.56 0.27 1.61
N ASP A 93 -6.55 -0.93 2.21
CA ASP A 93 -7.50 -1.98 1.83
C ASP A 93 -8.92 -1.62 2.22
N HIS A 94 -9.13 -1.29 3.50
CA HIS A 94 -10.44 -0.93 4.02
C HIS A 94 -11.06 0.27 3.29
N SER A 95 -10.23 1.21 2.81
CA SER A 95 -10.72 2.38 2.07
C SER A 95 -11.29 2.07 0.68
N ARG A 96 -11.06 0.87 0.14
CA ARG A 96 -11.51 0.45 -1.20
C ARG A 96 -13.01 0.65 -1.40
N ALA A 97 -13.83 0.26 -0.43
CA ALA A 97 -15.29 0.23 -0.56
C ALA A 97 -15.92 1.62 -0.71
N TYR A 98 -15.28 2.66 -0.18
CA TYR A 98 -15.84 4.01 -0.12
C TYR A 98 -14.98 5.07 -0.85
N ALA A 99 -13.87 4.67 -1.47
CA ALA A 99 -12.95 5.61 -2.13
C ALA A 99 -13.60 6.42 -3.26
N SER A 100 -14.40 5.77 -4.10
CA SER A 100 -15.08 6.44 -5.22
C SER A 100 -16.15 7.42 -4.71
N GLN A 101 -16.91 7.04 -3.69
CA GLN A 101 -17.98 7.86 -3.12
C GLN A 101 -17.40 9.10 -2.42
N CYS A 102 -16.28 8.95 -1.71
CA CYS A 102 -15.64 10.05 -1.00
C CYS A 102 -14.68 10.89 -1.86
N GLY A 103 -14.59 10.63 -3.16
CA GLY A 103 -13.84 11.47 -4.10
C GLY A 103 -12.32 11.28 -4.10
N PHE A 104 -11.80 10.19 -3.52
CA PHE A 104 -10.36 9.88 -3.50
C PHE A 104 -9.99 8.57 -4.22
N GLY A 105 -10.90 8.04 -5.05
CA GLY A 105 -10.68 6.82 -5.83
C GLY A 105 -9.45 6.89 -6.75
N SER A 106 -9.24 8.04 -7.41
CA SER A 106 -8.07 8.28 -8.28
C SER A 106 -6.76 8.29 -7.51
N ALA A 107 -6.72 8.99 -6.36
CA ALA A 107 -5.55 9.00 -5.48
C ALA A 107 -5.21 7.59 -4.99
N ARG A 108 -6.23 6.80 -4.61
CA ARG A 108 -6.05 5.40 -4.22
C ARG A 108 -5.49 4.56 -5.36
N ALA A 109 -6.00 4.70 -6.57
CA ALA A 109 -5.52 3.96 -7.75
C ALA A 109 -4.03 4.24 -8.02
N LYS A 110 -3.63 5.51 -8.00
CA LYS A 110 -2.23 5.91 -8.18
C LYS A 110 -1.31 5.33 -7.10
N VAL A 111 -1.80 5.25 -5.86
CA VAL A 111 -1.06 4.65 -4.75
C VAL A 111 -0.95 3.14 -4.92
N ALA A 112 -2.01 2.47 -5.38
CA ALA A 112 -1.99 1.05 -5.71
C ALA A 112 -0.89 0.71 -6.72
N GLU A 113 -0.85 1.45 -7.84
CA GLU A 113 0.16 1.27 -8.90
C GLU A 113 1.59 1.42 -8.37
N LYS A 114 1.83 2.41 -7.49
CA LYS A 114 3.14 2.61 -6.87
C LYS A 114 3.54 1.46 -5.95
N ILE A 115 2.62 1.01 -5.09
CA ILE A 115 2.86 -0.11 -4.16
C ILE A 115 3.20 -1.36 -4.97
N GLU A 116 2.41 -1.63 -6.01
CA GLU A 116 2.60 -2.75 -6.91
C GLU A 116 3.95 -2.74 -7.61
N ALA A 117 4.27 -1.65 -8.30
CA ALA A 117 5.55 -1.52 -9.03
C ALA A 117 6.75 -1.68 -8.09
N ARG A 118 6.67 -1.11 -6.89
CA ARG A 118 7.73 -1.22 -5.88
C ARG A 118 7.91 -2.66 -5.40
N LEU A 119 6.82 -3.30 -4.96
CA LEU A 119 6.88 -4.64 -4.37
C LEU A 119 7.24 -5.69 -5.42
N ASP A 120 6.75 -5.55 -6.66
CA ASP A 120 7.16 -6.42 -7.76
C ASP A 120 8.67 -6.36 -7.97
N GLN A 121 9.23 -5.15 -8.04
CA GLN A 121 10.68 -5.00 -8.22
C GLN A 121 11.47 -5.61 -7.05
N TYR A 122 11.00 -5.39 -5.82
CA TYR A 122 11.63 -5.92 -4.62
C TYR A 122 11.60 -7.46 -4.58
N VAL A 123 10.46 -8.06 -4.96
CA VAL A 123 10.29 -9.51 -5.04
C VAL A 123 11.19 -10.12 -6.11
N GLU A 124 11.26 -9.53 -7.31
CA GLU A 124 12.16 -10.02 -8.34
C GLU A 124 13.63 -10.00 -7.87
N ASP A 125 14.05 -8.91 -7.23
CA ASP A 125 15.43 -8.80 -6.73
C ASP A 125 15.72 -9.84 -5.65
N LEU A 126 14.78 -10.10 -4.72
CA LEU A 126 14.93 -11.15 -3.72
C LEU A 126 14.95 -12.57 -4.31
N LEU A 127 14.14 -12.83 -5.35
CA LEU A 127 14.16 -14.13 -6.04
C LEU A 127 15.47 -14.34 -6.79
N ASP A 128 16.02 -13.29 -7.39
CA ASP A 128 17.33 -13.38 -8.03
C ASP A 128 18.44 -13.61 -7.01
N MET A 129 18.38 -12.99 -5.82
CA MET A 129 19.28 -13.28 -4.71
C MET A 129 19.19 -14.74 -4.26
N LEU A 130 17.98 -15.29 -4.18
CA LEU A 130 17.76 -16.69 -3.81
C LEU A 130 18.36 -17.67 -4.83
N ARG A 131 18.26 -17.36 -6.13
CA ARG A 131 18.80 -18.18 -7.23
C ARG A 131 20.32 -18.09 -7.36
N ALA A 132 20.90 -16.92 -7.09
CA ALA A 132 22.32 -16.70 -7.21
C ALA A 132 23.11 -17.45 -6.12
N GLU A 133 22.46 -17.78 -4.99
CA GLU A 133 23.09 -18.35 -3.79
C GLU A 133 24.28 -17.50 -3.26
N GLU A 134 24.40 -16.25 -3.71
CA GLU A 134 25.47 -15.32 -3.35
C GLU A 134 25.28 -14.69 -1.96
N VAL A 135 24.17 -15.00 -1.29
CA VAL A 135 23.83 -14.47 0.03
C VAL A 135 24.18 -15.49 1.11
N SER A 136 24.80 -15.01 2.19
CA SER A 136 25.16 -15.82 3.35
C SER A 136 23.98 -16.39 4.12
N ASP A 137 22.77 -15.82 3.97
CA ASP A 137 21.58 -16.16 4.75
C ASP A 137 20.33 -16.21 3.83
N LEU A 138 20.05 -17.40 3.30
CA LEU A 138 18.89 -17.64 2.45
C LEU A 138 17.57 -17.62 3.23
N ASP A 139 17.60 -17.92 4.52
CA ASP A 139 16.41 -17.87 5.37
C ASP A 139 15.94 -16.43 5.59
N ARG A 140 16.89 -15.49 5.68
CA ARG A 140 16.56 -14.07 5.69
C ARG A 140 15.98 -13.58 4.37
N VAL A 141 16.48 -14.05 3.23
CA VAL A 141 15.87 -13.75 1.92
C VAL A 141 14.42 -14.22 1.88
N ARG A 142 14.16 -15.44 2.37
CA ARG A 142 12.79 -16.00 2.49
C ARG A 142 11.90 -15.17 3.42
N ALA A 143 12.43 -14.72 4.56
CA ALA A 143 11.69 -13.86 5.47
C ALA A 143 11.24 -12.54 4.81
N TYR A 144 12.12 -11.88 4.05
CA TYR A 144 11.74 -10.68 3.31
C TYR A 144 10.78 -10.98 2.13
N LEU A 145 10.89 -12.14 1.49
CA LEU A 145 9.93 -12.59 0.47
C LEU A 145 8.53 -12.78 1.08
N ASP A 146 8.43 -13.36 2.28
CA ASP A 146 7.16 -13.52 2.97
C ASP A 146 6.54 -12.16 3.36
N VAL A 147 7.35 -11.23 3.87
CA VAL A 147 6.90 -9.84 4.13
C VAL A 147 6.36 -9.20 2.85
N ALA A 148 7.10 -9.27 1.74
CA ALA A 148 6.66 -8.69 0.47
C ALA A 148 5.38 -9.38 -0.06
N ALA A 149 5.25 -10.69 0.13
CA ALA A 149 4.07 -11.47 -0.23
C ALA A 149 2.83 -11.03 0.57
N GLU A 150 2.98 -10.78 1.87
CA GLU A 150 1.89 -10.28 2.72
C GLU A 150 1.45 -8.88 2.29
N LEU A 151 2.40 -7.97 2.04
CA LEU A 151 2.09 -6.61 1.61
C LEU A 151 1.42 -6.56 0.23
N ILE A 152 1.84 -7.39 -0.74
CA ILE A 152 1.19 -7.43 -2.07
C ILE A 152 -0.21 -8.03 -1.99
N ALA A 153 -0.48 -8.95 -1.04
CA ALA A 153 -1.79 -9.56 -0.87
C ALA A 153 -2.86 -8.52 -0.54
N VAL A 154 -2.48 -7.45 0.13
CA VAL A 154 -3.40 -6.35 0.45
C VAL A 154 -3.88 -5.63 -0.82
N VAL A 155 -3.05 -5.56 -1.87
CA VAL A 155 -3.41 -4.85 -3.11
C VAL A 155 -4.06 -5.79 -4.13
N ARG A 156 -3.50 -6.99 -4.30
CA ARG A 156 -3.85 -7.95 -5.36
C ARG A 156 -4.59 -9.19 -4.87
N GLY A 157 -4.79 -9.33 -3.56
CA GLY A 157 -5.43 -10.49 -2.94
C GLY A 157 -4.46 -11.65 -2.65
N ALA A 158 -4.93 -12.61 -1.86
CA ALA A 158 -4.12 -13.72 -1.34
C ALA A 158 -3.45 -14.60 -2.41
N LYS A 159 -4.03 -14.69 -3.61
CA LYS A 159 -3.45 -15.47 -4.72
C LYS A 159 -2.09 -14.91 -5.17
N ALA A 160 -1.89 -13.59 -5.10
CA ALA A 160 -0.61 -12.98 -5.44
C ALA A 160 0.51 -13.44 -4.48
N ALA A 161 0.22 -13.45 -3.17
CA ALA A 161 1.15 -13.96 -2.17
C ALA A 161 1.50 -15.44 -2.40
N GLN A 162 0.51 -16.28 -2.71
CA GLN A 162 0.74 -17.69 -3.01
C GLN A 162 1.66 -17.90 -4.22
N ILE A 163 1.52 -17.08 -5.26
CA ILE A 163 2.41 -17.14 -6.43
C ILE A 163 3.85 -16.82 -6.04
N ILE A 164 4.06 -15.79 -5.21
CA ILE A 164 5.40 -15.41 -4.75
C ILE A 164 6.02 -16.54 -3.91
N ARG A 165 5.28 -17.05 -2.91
CA ARG A 165 5.75 -18.16 -2.07
C ARG A 165 6.08 -19.41 -2.87
N ARG A 166 5.28 -19.72 -3.90
CA ARG A 166 5.57 -20.84 -4.81
C ARG A 166 6.85 -20.60 -5.61
N ARG A 167 7.11 -19.37 -6.06
CA ARG A 167 8.35 -19.02 -6.79
C ARG A 167 9.57 -19.05 -5.88
N ALA A 168 9.42 -18.77 -4.59
CA ALA A 168 10.49 -18.85 -3.60
C ALA A 168 10.87 -20.30 -3.22
N ALA A 169 9.98 -21.26 -3.47
CA ALA A 169 10.20 -22.68 -3.18
C ALA A 169 10.70 -23.49 -4.39
N ALA A 170 10.84 -22.86 -5.55
CA ALA A 170 11.23 -23.48 -6.82
C ALA A 170 12.70 -23.21 -7.14
#